data_AF-A0A654IFF2-F1
#
_entry.id   AF-A0A654IFF2-F1
#
_cell.length_a   1.000
_cell.length_b   1.000
_cell.length_c   1.000
_cell.angle_alpha   90.00
_cell.angle_beta   90.00
_cell.angle_gamma   90.00
#
_symmetry.space_group_name_H-M   'P 1'
#
loop_
_entity.id
_entity.type
_entity.pdbx_description
1 polymer ?
#
loop_
_entity_poly.entity_id
_entity_poly.type
_entity_poly.pdbx_seq_one_letter_code
_entity_poly.pdbx_strand_id
1 'polypeptide(L)'
;MLLYADNMNSYKNIQETQKGAVNFDDLINKNTALFNNQFVGFGVGTKELLFNFNEEHKKLYNYKIVNAGFDDINGKLNLKVEITNSEDNKEKEPNITKEFSFEGFRKVNLENPNKNPFYVSLLPSDLKKIINDKGIQKNLKELHIDINKERELLEFGIDSSGIWGDQILKNLTISLTDNDHHIYDSKETLTFRKSKSNDYRFILGLKSNMSLYPFNTMINNNSIDNILLSIKDKKFTLEFELNIPVFATALSDLTSFTSYNTKILKLKIISTTPIEQ
;
A
#
# COMPACT_ATOMS: atom_id res chain seq x y z
N MET A 1 9.60 0.24 -7.05
CA MET A 1 9.40 1.70 -7.01
C MET A 1 10.76 2.39 -6.92
N LEU A 2 10.91 3.63 -7.37
CA LEU A 2 12.08 4.46 -7.06
C LEU A 2 11.55 5.69 -6.33
N LEU A 3 12.06 5.98 -5.14
CA LEU A 3 11.66 7.17 -4.41
C LEU A 3 12.58 8.31 -4.84
N TYR A 4 11.96 9.38 -5.29
CA TYR A 4 12.61 10.63 -5.62
C TYR A 4 13.42 11.12 -4.41
N ALA A 5 14.73 10.86 -4.41
CA ALA A 5 15.56 11.09 -3.23
C ALA A 5 16.16 12.51 -3.18
N ASP A 6 16.02 13.30 -4.26
CA ASP A 6 16.81 14.54 -4.40
C ASP A 6 16.24 15.73 -3.60
N ASN A 7 15.00 15.68 -3.08
CA ASN A 7 14.49 16.64 -2.08
C ASN A 7 13.45 16.02 -1.13
N MET A 8 13.90 15.32 -0.08
CA MET A 8 13.00 14.65 0.87
C MET A 8 12.04 15.61 1.61
N ASN A 9 12.39 16.89 1.74
CA ASN A 9 11.55 17.87 2.42
C ASN A 9 10.24 18.15 1.67
N SER A 10 10.17 17.94 0.35
CA SER A 10 8.93 18.14 -0.41
C SER A 10 7.83 17.16 -0.02
N TYR A 11 8.19 15.98 0.49
CA TYR A 11 7.23 14.93 0.84
C TYR A 11 6.63 15.07 2.24
N LYS A 12 7.26 15.82 3.13
CA LYS A 12 6.81 15.96 4.53
C LYS A 12 5.34 16.37 4.64
N ASN A 13 4.86 17.20 3.73
CA ASN A 13 3.49 17.70 3.72
C ASN A 13 2.46 16.67 3.25
N ILE A 14 2.86 15.58 2.62
CA ILE A 14 1.96 14.51 2.13
C ILE A 14 2.08 13.23 2.95
N GLN A 15 3.05 13.11 3.85
CA GLN A 15 3.19 11.96 4.75
C GLN A 15 2.13 11.99 5.85
N GLU A 16 1.76 10.80 6.31
CA GLU A 16 1.01 10.63 7.54
C GLU A 16 1.88 11.01 8.74
N THR A 17 1.29 11.74 9.68
CA THR A 17 1.98 12.28 10.86
C THR A 17 1.95 11.31 12.04
N GLN A 18 1.07 10.32 12.00
CA GLN A 18 0.96 9.32 13.04
C GLN A 18 2.17 8.40 13.08
N LYS A 19 2.76 8.24 14.28
CA LYS A 19 3.84 7.27 14.52
C LYS A 19 3.40 5.85 14.14
N GLY A 20 4.28 5.13 13.44
CA GLY A 20 4.07 3.75 12.98
C GLY A 20 3.68 3.63 11.50
N ALA A 21 3.50 4.75 10.80
CA ALA A 21 3.27 4.78 9.36
C ALA A 21 4.49 4.28 8.59
N VAL A 22 4.31 3.43 7.58
CA VAL A 22 5.33 3.15 6.56
C VAL A 22 5.29 4.29 5.54
N ASN A 23 6.25 5.22 5.62
CA ASN A 23 6.29 6.43 4.78
C ASN A 23 7.53 6.48 3.86
N PHE A 24 7.84 7.63 3.24
CA PHE A 24 9.00 7.73 2.35
C PHE A 24 10.32 7.44 3.09
N ASP A 25 10.47 7.92 4.33
CA ASP A 25 11.70 7.73 5.12
C ASP A 25 11.97 6.22 5.38
N ASP A 26 10.90 5.45 5.61
CA ASP A 26 10.97 3.99 5.77
C ASP A 26 11.34 3.23 4.50
N LEU A 27 11.10 3.81 3.34
CA LEU A 27 11.22 3.16 2.03
C LEU A 27 12.49 3.58 1.28
N ILE A 28 13.04 4.76 1.56
CA ILE A 28 14.26 5.29 0.93
C ILE A 28 15.48 4.45 1.32
N ASN A 29 15.57 4.07 2.60
CA ASN A 29 16.72 3.36 3.16
C ASN A 29 16.50 1.84 3.21
N LYS A 30 17.58 1.11 3.48
CA LYS A 30 17.54 -0.35 3.70
C LYS A 30 16.76 -0.68 4.99
N ASN A 31 15.46 -0.92 4.84
CA ASN A 31 14.58 -1.25 5.96
C ASN A 31 14.44 -2.76 6.11
N THR A 32 15.30 -3.36 6.94
CA THR A 32 15.34 -4.83 7.15
C THR A 32 14.14 -5.40 7.90
N ALA A 33 13.21 -4.56 8.35
CA ALA A 33 11.92 -5.00 8.91
C ALA A 33 10.87 -5.24 7.81
N LEU A 34 11.00 -4.55 6.67
CA LEU A 34 10.07 -4.64 5.54
C LEU A 34 10.64 -5.43 4.35
N PHE A 35 11.97 -5.45 4.22
CA PHE A 35 12.67 -6.03 3.09
C PHE A 35 13.77 -6.99 3.55
N ASN A 36 14.14 -7.91 2.66
CA ASN A 36 15.28 -8.79 2.88
C ASN A 36 16.61 -8.01 2.86
N ASN A 37 17.71 -8.71 3.18
CA ASN A 37 19.04 -8.10 3.19
C ASN A 37 19.62 -7.76 1.80
N GLN A 38 19.02 -8.21 0.71
CA GLN A 38 19.43 -7.92 -0.66
C GLN A 38 18.81 -6.62 -1.19
N PHE A 39 17.76 -6.11 -0.53
CA PHE A 39 17.17 -4.82 -0.89
C PHE A 39 18.17 -3.67 -0.67
N VAL A 40 18.38 -2.88 -1.73
CA VAL A 40 19.35 -1.78 -1.78
C VAL A 40 18.74 -0.41 -1.40
N GLY A 41 17.44 -0.34 -1.10
CA GLY A 41 16.74 0.92 -0.82
C GLY A 41 16.25 1.63 -2.08
N PHE A 42 15.13 2.34 -2.00
CA PHE A 42 14.56 3.06 -3.15
C PHE A 42 15.22 4.44 -3.43
N GLY A 43 16.35 4.76 -2.77
CA GLY A 43 17.12 5.99 -2.94
C GLY A 43 18.26 5.92 -3.97
N VAL A 44 19.43 6.46 -3.61
CA VAL A 44 20.60 6.62 -4.50
C VAL A 44 21.04 5.29 -5.14
N GLY A 45 21.05 4.20 -4.36
CA GLY A 45 21.47 2.88 -4.87
C GLY A 45 20.60 2.37 -6.03
N THR A 46 19.28 2.58 -5.99
CA THR A 46 18.41 2.19 -7.10
C THR A 46 18.56 3.14 -8.30
N LYS A 47 18.81 4.44 -8.06
CA LYS A 47 19.05 5.43 -9.14
C LYS A 47 20.26 5.05 -10.00
N GLU A 48 21.34 4.58 -9.38
CA GLU A 48 22.56 4.16 -10.09
C GLU A 48 22.35 2.90 -10.96
N LEU A 49 21.38 2.04 -10.65
CA LEU A 49 21.07 0.84 -11.45
C LEU A 49 20.32 1.15 -12.75
N LEU A 50 19.74 2.34 -12.89
CA LEU A 50 18.88 2.70 -14.02
C LEU A 50 19.62 3.35 -15.18
N PHE A 51 20.80 3.93 -14.94
CA PHE A 51 21.50 4.75 -15.92
C PHE A 51 22.95 4.32 -16.07
N ASN A 52 23.36 4.06 -17.32
CA ASN A 52 24.77 3.91 -17.68
C ASN A 52 25.28 5.24 -18.23
N PHE A 53 26.43 5.70 -17.73
CA PHE A 53 27.04 6.97 -18.14
C PHE A 53 28.36 6.74 -18.87
N ASN A 54 28.67 7.61 -19.82
CA ASN A 54 30.05 7.78 -20.26
C ASN A 54 30.80 8.51 -19.14
N GLU A 55 31.87 7.90 -18.63
CA GLU A 55 32.66 8.43 -17.51
C GLU A 55 33.27 9.81 -17.79
N GLU A 56 33.58 10.15 -19.04
CA GLU A 56 34.05 11.49 -19.41
C GLU A 56 32.96 12.55 -19.22
N HIS A 57 31.72 12.22 -19.58
CA HIS A 57 30.57 13.12 -19.44
C HIS A 57 30.08 13.24 -18.00
N LYS A 58 30.33 12.23 -17.16
CA LYS A 58 29.93 12.24 -15.74
C LYS A 58 30.56 13.38 -14.95
N LYS A 59 31.73 13.87 -15.39
CA LYS A 59 32.39 15.05 -14.78
C LYS A 59 31.81 16.37 -15.28
N LEU A 60 31.27 16.39 -16.50
CA LEU A 60 30.79 17.61 -17.16
C LEU A 60 29.32 17.92 -16.88
N TYR A 61 28.52 16.90 -16.52
CA TYR A 61 27.09 17.08 -16.35
C TYR A 61 26.58 16.53 -15.02
N ASN A 62 25.68 17.29 -14.41
CA ASN A 62 24.85 16.86 -13.30
C ASN A 62 23.51 16.34 -13.83
N TYR A 63 22.91 15.39 -13.13
CA TYR A 63 21.57 14.91 -13.45
C TYR A 63 20.70 14.76 -12.20
N LYS A 64 19.44 15.16 -12.34
CA LYS A 64 18.44 15.16 -11.29
C LYS A 64 17.15 14.55 -11.81
N ILE A 65 16.59 13.60 -11.09
CA ILE A 65 15.23 13.15 -11.39
C ILE A 65 14.31 14.29 -10.94
N VAL A 66 13.43 14.78 -11.82
CA VAL A 66 12.49 15.88 -11.54
C VAL A 66 11.04 15.40 -11.47
N ASN A 67 10.70 14.30 -12.15
CA ASN A 67 9.39 13.65 -12.02
C ASN A 67 9.51 12.13 -12.14
N ALA A 68 8.58 11.41 -11.54
CA ALA A 68 8.42 9.97 -11.67
C ALA A 68 6.95 9.62 -11.95
N GLY A 69 6.74 8.55 -12.72
CA GLY A 69 5.43 7.96 -12.99
C GLY A 69 5.51 6.45 -12.79
N PHE A 70 4.58 5.90 -12.03
CA PHE A 70 4.56 4.47 -11.70
C PHE A 70 3.41 3.81 -12.43
N ASP A 71 3.66 2.70 -13.10
CA ASP A 71 2.65 1.86 -13.71
C ASP A 71 2.73 0.46 -13.10
N ASP A 72 2.10 0.29 -11.94
CA ASP A 72 2.06 -0.98 -11.23
C ASP A 72 1.11 -1.99 -11.90
N ILE A 73 0.34 -1.56 -12.90
CA ILE A 73 -0.51 -2.43 -13.72
C ILE A 73 0.36 -3.17 -14.75
N ASN A 74 1.28 -2.45 -15.41
CA ASN A 74 2.11 -3.00 -16.48
C ASN A 74 3.56 -3.27 -16.06
N GLY A 75 3.97 -2.87 -14.85
CA GLY A 75 5.32 -3.05 -14.33
C GLY A 75 6.32 -2.09 -14.96
N LYS A 76 5.94 -0.81 -15.10
CA LYS A 76 6.80 0.24 -15.69
C LYS A 76 7.12 1.37 -14.71
N LEU A 77 8.33 1.91 -14.84
CA LEU A 77 8.78 3.12 -14.18
C LEU A 77 9.14 4.15 -15.25
N ASN A 78 8.50 5.32 -15.21
CA ASN A 78 8.84 6.45 -16.06
C ASN A 78 9.57 7.51 -15.23
N LEU A 79 10.67 8.03 -15.73
CA LEU A 79 11.47 9.07 -15.07
C LEU A 79 11.67 10.25 -16.01
N LYS A 80 11.50 11.46 -15.47
CA LYS A 80 11.93 12.70 -16.12
C LYS A 80 13.20 13.18 -15.45
N VAL A 81 14.27 13.33 -16.22
CA VAL A 81 15.60 13.69 -15.74
C VAL A 81 15.99 15.03 -16.33
N GLU A 82 16.29 15.98 -15.45
CA GLU A 82 16.95 17.24 -15.80
C GLU A 82 18.46 17.01 -15.82
N ILE A 83 19.10 17.48 -16.88
CA ILE A 83 20.55 17.43 -17.07
C ILE A 83 21.05 18.87 -17.17
N THR A 84 22.03 19.20 -16.35
CA THR A 84 22.61 20.54 -16.25
C THR A 84 24.14 20.46 -16.30
N ASN A 85 24.79 21.56 -16.63
CA ASN A 85 26.25 21.65 -16.56
C ASN A 85 26.73 21.50 -15.11
N SER A 86 27.82 20.76 -14.93
CA SER A 86 28.59 20.80 -13.68
C SER A 86 29.43 22.08 -13.61
N GLU A 87 30.05 22.33 -12.43
CA GLU A 87 31.01 23.42 -12.27
C GLU A 87 32.26 23.24 -13.16
N ASP A 88 32.58 21.98 -13.52
CA ASP A 88 33.73 21.64 -14.37
C ASP A 88 33.46 21.86 -15.86
N ASN A 89 32.19 21.93 -16.27
CA ASN A 89 31.85 22.19 -17.66
C ASN A 89 31.85 23.71 -17.96
N LYS A 90 32.87 24.12 -18.70
CA LYS A 90 33.05 25.52 -19.11
C LYS A 90 32.17 25.89 -20.30
N GLU A 91 31.63 24.91 -21.01
CA GLU A 91 30.68 25.13 -22.09
C GLU A 91 29.30 25.42 -21.47
N LYS A 92 28.79 26.64 -21.67
CA LYS A 92 27.50 27.08 -21.11
C LYS A 92 26.34 26.55 -21.95
N GLU A 93 26.17 25.23 -21.94
CA GLU A 93 25.06 24.59 -22.64
C GLU A 93 23.72 24.86 -21.95
N PRO A 94 22.58 24.89 -22.67
CA PRO A 94 21.27 24.99 -22.05
C PRO A 94 20.92 23.73 -21.26
N ASN A 95 20.23 23.90 -20.13
CA ASN A 95 19.66 22.76 -19.40
C ASN A 95 18.68 22.01 -20.28
N ILE A 96 18.73 20.67 -20.24
CA ILE A 96 17.80 19.82 -20.98
C ILE A 96 17.03 18.91 -20.05
N THR A 97 15.88 18.46 -20.51
CA THR A 97 15.10 17.44 -19.82
C THR A 97 14.85 16.27 -20.76
N LYS A 98 15.02 15.06 -20.25
CA LYS A 98 14.81 13.80 -20.97
C LYS A 98 13.91 12.87 -20.18
N GLU A 99 13.04 12.17 -20.89
CA GLU A 99 12.12 11.19 -20.32
C GLU A 99 12.62 9.79 -20.67
N PHE A 100 12.62 8.92 -19.65
CA PHE A 100 13.07 7.54 -19.72
C PHE A 100 11.93 6.62 -19.26
N SER A 101 11.79 5.48 -19.92
CA SER A 101 10.82 4.45 -19.54
C SER A 101 11.55 3.13 -19.33
N PHE A 102 11.31 2.52 -18.17
CA PHE A 102 11.90 1.27 -17.75
C PHE A 102 10.80 0.24 -17.53
N GLU A 103 11.01 -0.97 -18.04
CA GLU A 103 10.10 -2.10 -17.89
C GLU A 103 10.71 -3.18 -16.99
N GLY A 104 9.90 -4.17 -16.61
CA GLY A 104 10.34 -5.30 -15.79
C GLY A 104 10.19 -5.10 -14.28
N PHE A 105 9.51 -4.04 -13.85
CA PHE A 105 9.14 -3.88 -12.44
C PHE A 105 8.00 -4.84 -12.06
N ARG A 106 7.89 -5.14 -10.76
CA ARG A 106 6.78 -5.94 -10.23
C ARG A 106 5.46 -5.26 -10.59
N LYS A 107 4.55 -6.03 -11.16
CA LYS A 107 3.18 -5.61 -11.46
C LYS A 107 2.17 -6.38 -10.63
N VAL A 108 1.00 -5.79 -10.44
CA VAL A 108 -0.12 -6.49 -9.80
C VAL A 108 -0.57 -7.68 -10.65
N ASN A 109 -0.80 -8.82 -10.01
CA ASN A 109 -1.42 -9.98 -10.63
C ASN A 109 -2.93 -9.97 -10.33
N LEU A 110 -3.71 -9.45 -11.27
CA LEU A 110 -5.17 -9.39 -11.16
C LEU A 110 -5.84 -10.75 -11.41
N GLU A 111 -5.21 -11.59 -12.24
CA GLU A 111 -5.74 -12.91 -12.62
C GLU A 111 -5.54 -13.95 -11.52
N ASN A 112 -4.43 -13.85 -10.78
CA ASN A 112 -4.12 -14.69 -9.64
C ASN A 112 -3.70 -13.84 -8.43
N PRO A 113 -4.66 -13.32 -7.66
CA PRO A 113 -4.40 -12.41 -6.55
C PRO A 113 -3.41 -12.93 -5.50
N ASN A 114 -3.37 -14.25 -5.28
CA ASN A 114 -2.48 -14.91 -4.32
C ASN A 114 -1.01 -14.93 -4.77
N LYS A 115 -0.71 -14.55 -6.01
CA LYS A 115 0.66 -14.36 -6.52
C LYS A 115 1.15 -12.93 -6.36
N ASN A 116 0.40 -12.04 -5.71
CA ASN A 116 0.92 -10.71 -5.36
C ASN A 116 1.90 -10.82 -4.18
N PRO A 117 2.83 -9.85 -4.02
CA PRO A 117 3.86 -9.89 -2.98
C PRO A 117 3.33 -9.57 -1.56
N PHE A 118 2.06 -9.87 -1.32
CA PHE A 118 1.42 -9.62 -0.04
C PHE A 118 0.21 -10.53 0.15
N TYR A 119 -0.14 -10.73 1.41
CA TYR A 119 -1.33 -11.41 1.84
C TYR A 119 -2.10 -10.53 2.80
N VAL A 120 -3.42 -10.53 2.69
CA VAL A 120 -4.31 -9.76 3.56
C VAL A 120 -5.21 -10.74 4.31
N SER A 121 -5.36 -10.54 5.62
CA SER A 121 -6.23 -11.39 6.43
C SER A 121 -6.92 -10.65 7.56
N LEU A 122 -8.03 -11.23 8.02
CA LEU A 122 -8.64 -10.88 9.29
C LEU A 122 -8.49 -12.07 10.24
N LEU A 123 -7.66 -11.93 11.28
CA LEU A 123 -7.48 -13.01 12.24
C LEU A 123 -8.75 -13.22 13.08
N PRO A 124 -9.05 -14.45 13.53
CA PRO A 124 -10.21 -14.72 14.40
C PRO A 124 -10.24 -13.87 15.68
N SER A 125 -9.07 -13.58 16.25
CA SER A 125 -8.92 -12.70 17.42
C SER A 125 -9.29 -11.25 17.11
N ASP A 126 -8.99 -10.79 15.90
CA ASP A 126 -9.29 -9.43 15.48
C ASP A 126 -10.76 -9.29 15.06
N LEU A 127 -11.35 -10.32 14.43
CA LEU A 127 -12.80 -10.41 14.25
C LEU A 127 -13.54 -10.37 15.60
N LYS A 128 -13.02 -11.07 16.63
CA LYS A 128 -13.59 -11.03 17.98
C LYS A 128 -13.58 -9.60 18.55
N LYS A 129 -12.55 -8.80 18.26
CA LYS A 129 -12.51 -7.38 18.66
C LYS A 129 -13.57 -6.56 17.91
N ILE A 130 -13.72 -6.78 16.60
CA ILE A 130 -14.73 -6.08 15.78
C ILE A 130 -16.13 -6.35 16.33
N ILE A 131 -16.51 -7.62 16.53
CA ILE A 131 -17.87 -7.94 16.97
C ILE A 131 -18.16 -7.41 18.38
N ASN A 132 -17.14 -7.24 19.23
CA ASN A 132 -17.29 -6.68 20.57
C ASN A 132 -17.19 -5.15 20.63
N ASP A 133 -16.93 -4.48 19.50
CA ASP A 133 -16.95 -3.03 19.43
C ASP A 133 -18.35 -2.50 19.75
N LYS A 134 -18.44 -1.44 20.58
CA LYS A 134 -19.71 -0.90 21.06
C LYS A 134 -20.61 -0.41 19.92
N GLY A 135 -20.02 0.18 18.87
CA GLY A 135 -20.79 0.69 17.75
C GLY A 135 -21.24 -0.43 16.82
N ILE A 136 -20.43 -1.47 16.64
CA ILE A 136 -20.83 -2.70 15.93
C ILE A 136 -21.99 -3.39 16.67
N GLN A 137 -21.88 -3.58 17.98
CA GLN A 137 -22.95 -4.13 18.81
C GLN A 137 -24.25 -3.31 18.75
N LYS A 138 -24.14 -1.98 18.71
CA LYS A 138 -25.30 -1.10 18.54
C LYS A 138 -25.94 -1.29 17.16
N ASN A 139 -25.14 -1.31 16.10
CA ASN A 139 -25.63 -1.48 14.74
C ASN A 139 -26.31 -2.86 14.54
N LEU A 140 -25.71 -3.93 15.09
CA LEU A 140 -26.33 -5.27 15.08
C LEU A 140 -27.70 -5.27 15.77
N LYS A 141 -27.85 -4.60 16.92
CA LYS A 141 -29.14 -4.46 17.61
C LYS A 141 -30.17 -3.65 16.82
N GLU A 142 -29.74 -2.58 16.15
CA GLU A 142 -30.59 -1.78 15.25
C GLU A 142 -31.08 -2.60 14.05
N LEU A 143 -30.28 -3.59 13.62
CA LEU A 143 -30.65 -4.58 12.59
C LEU A 143 -31.41 -5.78 13.16
N HIS A 144 -31.79 -5.76 14.43
CA HIS A 144 -32.46 -6.85 15.14
C HIS A 144 -31.67 -8.17 15.20
N ILE A 145 -30.34 -8.10 15.16
CA ILE A 145 -29.43 -9.25 15.28
C ILE A 145 -28.84 -9.27 16.69
N ASP A 146 -29.16 -10.31 17.47
CA ASP A 146 -28.54 -10.57 18.78
C ASP A 146 -27.63 -11.80 18.68
N ILE A 147 -26.35 -11.56 18.40
CA ILE A 147 -25.37 -12.62 18.12
C ILE A 147 -25.27 -13.69 19.21
N ASN A 148 -25.60 -13.35 20.46
CA ASN A 148 -25.54 -14.27 21.59
C ASN A 148 -26.76 -15.22 21.62
N LYS A 149 -27.92 -14.74 21.15
CA LYS A 149 -29.17 -15.51 21.10
C LYS A 149 -29.35 -16.26 19.78
N GLU A 150 -28.86 -15.71 18.69
CA GLU A 150 -28.97 -16.33 17.38
C GLU A 150 -28.39 -17.75 17.37
N ARG A 151 -29.13 -18.65 16.73
CA ARG A 151 -28.71 -20.05 16.52
C ARG A 151 -28.24 -20.28 15.10
N GLU A 152 -28.92 -19.66 14.14
CA GLU A 152 -28.62 -19.76 12.73
C GLU A 152 -29.03 -18.47 12.02
N LEU A 153 -28.04 -17.79 11.45
CA LEU A 153 -28.20 -16.65 10.55
C LEU A 153 -27.31 -16.92 9.34
N LEU A 154 -27.90 -17.02 8.15
CA LEU A 154 -27.16 -17.29 6.93
C LEU A 154 -27.10 -16.02 6.08
N GLU A 155 -25.88 -15.62 5.74
CA GLU A 155 -25.57 -14.61 4.70
C GLU A 155 -26.38 -13.30 4.81
N PHE A 156 -26.31 -12.65 5.96
CA PHE A 156 -26.90 -11.33 6.17
C PHE A 156 -25.97 -10.24 5.64
N GLY A 157 -26.43 -9.51 4.62
CA GLY A 157 -25.68 -8.42 4.00
C GLY A 157 -25.62 -7.16 4.86
N ILE A 158 -24.44 -6.54 4.92
CA ILE A 158 -24.20 -5.28 5.63
C ILE A 158 -23.59 -4.26 4.68
N ASP A 159 -24.03 -3.01 4.82
CA ASP A 159 -23.42 -1.89 4.12
C ASP A 159 -22.00 -1.63 4.65
N SER A 160 -21.03 -1.56 3.75
CA SER A 160 -19.66 -1.23 4.07
C SER A 160 -19.48 0.24 4.45
N SER A 161 -20.44 1.10 4.09
CA SER A 161 -20.45 2.48 4.50
C SER A 161 -20.60 2.61 6.01
N GLY A 162 -19.74 3.44 6.62
CA GLY A 162 -19.77 3.69 8.05
C GLY A 162 -18.89 2.75 8.89
N ILE A 163 -19.47 2.19 9.96
CA ILE A 163 -18.71 1.62 11.08
C ILE A 163 -18.04 0.28 10.76
N TRP A 164 -18.67 -0.56 9.93
CA TRP A 164 -18.12 -1.87 9.56
C TRP A 164 -16.85 -1.73 8.74
N GLY A 165 -16.87 -0.92 7.67
CA GLY A 165 -15.68 -0.66 6.86
C GLY A 165 -14.51 -0.11 7.68
N ASP A 166 -14.78 0.83 8.60
CA ASP A 166 -13.74 1.40 9.47
C ASP A 166 -13.14 0.36 10.43
N GLN A 167 -13.98 -0.45 11.08
CA GLN A 167 -13.52 -1.48 12.02
C GLN A 167 -12.78 -2.61 11.31
N ILE A 168 -13.23 -3.01 10.12
CA ILE A 168 -12.53 -4.01 9.30
C ILE A 168 -11.15 -3.48 8.91
N LEU A 169 -11.03 -2.27 8.34
CA LEU A 169 -9.73 -1.72 7.91
C LEU A 169 -8.71 -1.56 9.05
N LYS A 170 -9.17 -1.21 10.25
CA LYS A 170 -8.30 -1.09 11.44
C LYS A 170 -7.73 -2.43 11.91
N ASN A 171 -8.45 -3.52 11.67
CA ASN A 171 -8.14 -4.83 12.20
C ASN A 171 -7.67 -5.82 11.12
N LEU A 172 -7.71 -5.42 9.84
CA LEU A 172 -7.10 -6.15 8.74
C LEU A 172 -5.57 -6.09 8.84
N THR A 173 -4.96 -7.26 8.76
CA THR A 173 -3.51 -7.42 8.74
C THR A 173 -3.01 -7.67 7.33
N ILE A 174 -1.79 -7.21 7.08
CA ILE A 174 -1.08 -7.35 5.82
C ILE A 174 0.29 -7.95 6.14
N SER A 175 0.63 -9.03 5.46
CA SER A 175 1.97 -9.59 5.45
C SER A 175 2.57 -9.39 4.05
N LEU A 176 3.83 -8.96 4.00
CA LEU A 176 4.53 -8.71 2.75
C LEU A 176 5.53 -9.84 2.53
N THR A 177 5.25 -10.68 1.54
CA THR A 177 6.09 -11.84 1.21
C THR A 177 6.12 -12.00 -0.30
N ASP A 178 7.31 -11.91 -0.88
CA ASP A 178 7.55 -12.21 -2.29
C ASP A 178 8.04 -13.65 -2.42
N ASN A 179 7.16 -14.56 -2.81
CA ASN A 179 7.56 -15.94 -3.03
C ASN A 179 8.37 -16.14 -4.33
N ASP A 180 8.37 -15.17 -5.26
CA ASP A 180 9.03 -15.33 -6.56
C ASP A 180 10.45 -14.77 -6.56
N HIS A 181 10.64 -13.55 -6.02
CA HIS A 181 11.93 -12.83 -6.05
C HIS A 181 12.52 -12.60 -4.67
N HIS A 182 11.79 -12.94 -3.60
CA HIS A 182 12.20 -12.88 -2.20
C HIS A 182 12.68 -11.49 -1.70
N ILE A 183 12.47 -10.42 -2.46
CA ILE A 183 12.85 -9.05 -2.05
C ILE A 183 12.00 -8.58 -0.87
N TYR A 184 10.71 -8.90 -0.90
CA TYR A 184 9.77 -8.60 0.17
C TYR A 184 9.74 -9.76 1.16
N ASP A 185 10.25 -9.51 2.36
CA ASP A 185 10.34 -10.48 3.45
C ASP A 185 10.14 -9.73 4.75
N SER A 186 8.92 -9.24 4.95
CA SER A 186 8.63 -8.45 6.15
C SER A 186 8.59 -9.36 7.37
N LYS A 187 9.39 -9.00 8.36
CA LYS A 187 9.43 -9.66 9.67
C LYS A 187 8.33 -9.15 10.62
N GLU A 188 7.57 -8.17 10.16
CA GLU A 188 6.54 -7.49 10.93
C GLU A 188 5.18 -7.70 10.25
N THR A 189 4.13 -7.81 11.06
CA THR A 189 2.75 -7.74 10.56
C THR A 189 2.35 -6.28 10.47
N LEU A 190 1.79 -5.86 9.34
CA LEU A 190 1.29 -4.51 9.12
C LEU A 190 -0.24 -4.48 9.19
N THR A 191 -0.82 -3.30 9.35
CA THR A 191 -2.25 -3.04 9.14
C THR A 191 -2.45 -2.00 8.04
N PHE A 192 -3.70 -1.81 7.57
CA PHE A 192 -3.99 -0.70 6.66
C PHE A 192 -3.96 0.64 7.38
N ARG A 193 -4.60 0.72 8.54
CA ARG A 193 -4.68 1.94 9.36
C ARG A 193 -4.19 1.69 10.76
N LYS A 194 -3.74 2.77 11.41
CA LYS A 194 -3.44 2.74 12.83
C LYS A 194 -4.66 2.30 13.63
N SER A 195 -4.47 1.28 14.46
CA SER A 195 -5.44 0.88 15.45
C SER A 195 -4.94 1.22 16.85
N LYS A 196 -5.87 1.43 17.79
CA LYS A 196 -5.55 1.44 19.23
C LYS A 196 -5.49 0.01 19.79
N SER A 197 -5.97 -0.98 19.04
CA SER A 197 -6.12 -2.37 19.47
C SER A 197 -4.87 -3.24 19.24
N ASN A 198 -3.88 -2.72 18.54
CA ASN A 198 -2.57 -3.34 18.33
C ASN A 198 -1.52 -2.23 18.10
N ASP A 199 -0.26 -2.54 18.40
CA ASP A 199 0.89 -1.65 18.16
C ASP A 199 1.53 -1.90 16.78
N TYR A 200 0.77 -2.50 15.85
CA TYR A 200 1.27 -2.78 14.52
C TYR A 200 1.50 -1.48 13.74
N ARG A 201 2.55 -1.51 12.91
CA ARG A 201 2.79 -0.48 11.91
C ARG A 201 1.72 -0.56 10.83
N PHE A 202 1.50 0.54 10.13
CA PHE A 202 0.46 0.59 9.10
C PHE A 202 0.99 1.08 7.76
N ILE A 203 0.46 0.51 6.67
CA ILE A 203 1.01 0.66 5.32
C ILE A 203 0.52 1.91 4.59
N LEU A 204 -0.65 2.45 4.99
CA LEU A 204 -1.22 3.68 4.40
C LEU A 204 -0.55 4.92 5.03
N GLY A 205 0.76 5.06 4.81
CA GLY A 205 1.59 6.08 5.45
C GLY A 205 1.61 7.43 4.75
N LEU A 206 0.78 7.64 3.73
CA LEU A 206 0.54 8.94 3.10
C LEU A 206 -0.87 9.45 3.39
N LYS A 207 -1.03 10.78 3.33
CA LYS A 207 -2.33 11.45 3.41
C LYS A 207 -3.31 10.87 2.40
N SER A 208 -4.61 11.05 2.69
CA SER A 208 -5.71 10.50 1.88
C SER A 208 -5.76 8.98 1.82
N ASN A 209 -5.18 8.29 2.82
CA ASN A 209 -5.14 6.83 2.93
C ASN A 209 -4.41 6.15 1.75
N MET A 210 -3.32 6.78 1.32
CA MET A 210 -2.51 6.25 0.24
C MET A 210 -1.35 5.42 0.78
N SER A 211 -0.95 4.43 0.00
CA SER A 211 0.32 3.76 0.15
C SER A 211 1.05 3.76 -1.19
N LEU A 212 2.37 3.84 -1.11
CA LEU A 212 3.23 3.72 -2.27
C LEU A 212 3.72 2.29 -2.50
N TYR A 213 3.39 1.36 -1.61
CA TYR A 213 4.07 0.08 -1.52
C TYR A 213 3.15 -1.02 -0.92
N PRO A 214 3.17 -2.27 -1.40
CA PRO A 214 3.93 -2.78 -2.56
C PRO A 214 3.46 -2.23 -3.90
N PHE A 215 2.25 -1.70 -3.94
CA PHE A 215 1.71 -0.98 -5.09
C PHE A 215 1.22 0.39 -4.65
N ASN A 216 1.31 1.36 -5.55
CA ASN A 216 0.67 2.65 -5.39
C ASN A 216 -0.85 2.44 -5.37
N THR A 217 -1.45 2.66 -4.20
CA THR A 217 -2.85 2.37 -3.92
C THR A 217 -3.45 3.39 -2.94
N MET A 218 -4.78 3.42 -2.90
CA MET A 218 -5.55 4.22 -1.96
C MET A 218 -6.68 3.35 -1.41
N ILE A 219 -6.67 3.09 -0.11
CA ILE A 219 -7.64 2.18 0.52
C ILE A 219 -8.42 2.92 1.58
N ASN A 220 -9.74 2.89 1.47
CA ASN A 220 -10.65 3.52 2.42
C ASN A 220 -11.89 2.62 2.62
N ASN A 221 -12.89 3.09 3.36
CA ASN A 221 -14.05 2.26 3.69
C ASN A 221 -14.81 1.78 2.42
N ASN A 222 -14.77 2.56 1.34
CA ASN A 222 -15.36 2.20 0.04
C ASN A 222 -14.54 1.16 -0.72
N SER A 223 -13.37 0.76 -0.20
CA SER A 223 -12.60 -0.37 -0.70
C SER A 223 -13.11 -1.70 -0.15
N ILE A 224 -14.08 -1.71 0.75
CA ILE A 224 -14.71 -2.93 1.26
C ILE A 224 -16.10 -3.02 0.65
N ASP A 225 -16.43 -4.14 0.04
CA ASP A 225 -17.74 -4.42 -0.55
C ASP A 225 -18.25 -5.79 -0.10
N ASN A 226 -19.55 -6.03 -0.32
CA ASN A 226 -20.18 -7.34 -0.14
C ASN A 226 -19.91 -7.95 1.26
N ILE A 227 -20.10 -7.15 2.31
CA ILE A 227 -19.96 -7.63 3.69
C ILE A 227 -21.13 -8.56 3.99
N LEU A 228 -20.83 -9.82 4.29
CA LEU A 228 -21.78 -10.86 4.66
C LEU A 228 -21.47 -11.38 6.06
N LEU A 229 -22.49 -11.40 6.91
CA LEU A 229 -22.44 -12.03 8.21
C LEU A 229 -23.12 -13.40 8.16
N SER A 230 -22.56 -14.35 8.90
CA SER A 230 -23.30 -15.57 9.24
C SER A 230 -23.02 -16.03 10.65
N ILE A 231 -24.03 -16.64 11.28
CA ILE A 231 -23.95 -17.26 12.58
C ILE A 231 -24.39 -18.70 12.41
N LYS A 232 -23.53 -19.64 12.74
CA LYS A 232 -23.87 -21.07 12.74
C LYS A 232 -23.10 -21.76 13.84
N ASP A 233 -23.77 -22.62 14.60
CA ASP A 233 -23.16 -23.42 15.67
C ASP A 233 -22.34 -22.55 16.64
N LYS A 234 -22.87 -21.38 17.01
CA LYS A 234 -22.21 -20.37 17.87
C LYS A 234 -20.86 -19.86 17.35
N LYS A 235 -20.67 -19.88 16.03
CA LYS A 235 -19.56 -19.22 15.35
C LYS A 235 -20.09 -18.07 14.53
N PHE A 236 -19.48 -16.91 14.70
CA PHE A 236 -19.69 -15.73 13.87
C PHE A 236 -18.69 -15.76 12.73
N THR A 237 -19.15 -15.68 11.50
CA THR A 237 -18.33 -15.59 10.30
C THR A 237 -18.59 -14.27 9.60
N LEU A 238 -17.51 -13.60 9.23
CA LEU A 238 -17.50 -12.38 8.44
C LEU A 238 -16.81 -12.67 7.11
N GLU A 239 -17.53 -12.45 6.02
CA GLU A 239 -17.01 -12.52 4.66
C GLU A 239 -17.15 -11.14 4.01
N PHE A 240 -16.15 -10.72 3.23
CA PHE A 240 -16.21 -9.48 2.46
C PHE A 240 -15.22 -9.49 1.30
N GLU A 241 -15.42 -8.57 0.36
CA GLU A 241 -14.48 -8.27 -0.71
C GLU A 241 -13.67 -7.02 -0.36
N LEU A 242 -12.34 -7.12 -0.44
CA LEU A 242 -11.42 -6.00 -0.39
C LEU A 242 -10.99 -5.65 -1.83
N ASN A 243 -11.37 -4.46 -2.26
CA ASN A 243 -11.08 -3.87 -3.56
C ASN A 243 -9.90 -2.91 -3.43
N ILE A 244 -8.71 -3.37 -3.83
CA ILE A 244 -7.47 -2.59 -3.81
C ILE A 244 -7.28 -1.93 -5.18
N PRO A 245 -7.45 -0.60 -5.31
CA PRO A 245 -7.17 0.07 -6.56
C PRO A 245 -5.65 0.16 -6.78
N VAL A 246 -5.19 -0.30 -7.94
CA VAL A 246 -3.80 -0.20 -8.37
C VAL A 246 -3.72 0.76 -9.54
N PHE A 247 -2.77 1.69 -9.46
CA PHE A 247 -2.72 2.84 -10.35
C PHE A 247 -1.58 2.76 -11.37
N ALA A 248 -1.84 3.38 -12.52
CA ALA A 248 -0.78 3.94 -13.34
C ALA A 248 -0.85 5.48 -13.31
N THR A 249 0.26 6.12 -12.98
CA THR A 249 0.36 7.57 -12.79
C THR A 249 1.21 8.21 -13.86
N ALA A 250 0.81 9.42 -14.28
CA ALA A 250 1.64 10.24 -15.14
C ALA A 250 2.91 10.68 -14.41
N LEU A 251 3.87 11.24 -15.15
CA LEU A 251 5.04 11.88 -14.56
C LEU A 251 4.59 13.02 -13.65
N SER A 252 4.85 12.89 -12.35
CA SER A 252 4.61 13.95 -11.37
C SER A 252 5.76 14.04 -10.38
N ASP A 253 5.76 15.09 -9.58
CA ASP A 253 6.67 15.24 -8.44
C ASP A 253 6.24 14.40 -7.22
N LEU A 254 5.23 13.52 -7.39
CA LEU A 254 4.61 12.69 -6.36
C LEU A 254 3.94 13.45 -5.21
N THR A 255 3.87 14.79 -5.26
CA THR A 255 3.15 15.61 -4.27
C THR A 255 1.66 15.75 -4.60
N SER A 256 1.32 15.50 -5.86
CA SER A 256 -0.05 15.43 -6.34
C SER A 256 -0.34 14.05 -6.93
N PHE A 257 -1.52 13.52 -6.61
CA PHE A 257 -1.96 12.22 -7.09
C PHE A 257 -2.87 12.40 -8.31
N THR A 258 -2.41 11.91 -9.46
CA THR A 258 -3.24 11.77 -10.66
C THR A 258 -2.97 10.40 -11.28
N SER A 259 -4.03 9.62 -11.49
CA SER A 259 -3.98 8.36 -12.22
C SER A 259 -4.63 8.53 -13.58
N TYR A 260 -3.99 8.02 -14.63
CA TYR A 260 -4.59 7.94 -15.97
C TYR A 260 -5.21 6.57 -16.24
N ASN A 261 -4.87 5.58 -15.42
CA ASN A 261 -5.44 4.23 -15.47
C ASN A 261 -5.53 3.66 -14.05
N THR A 262 -6.61 2.95 -13.78
CA THR A 262 -6.86 2.28 -12.49
C THR A 262 -7.41 0.89 -12.77
N LYS A 263 -6.88 -0.11 -12.08
CA LYS A 263 -7.42 -1.48 -12.05
C LYS A 263 -7.71 -1.87 -10.61
N ILE A 264 -8.71 -2.71 -10.40
CA ILE A 264 -9.08 -3.17 -9.07
C ILE A 264 -8.61 -4.60 -8.87
N LEU A 265 -7.71 -4.80 -7.91
CA LEU A 265 -7.40 -6.12 -7.38
C LEU A 265 -8.46 -6.49 -6.33
N LYS A 266 -9.19 -7.56 -6.59
CA LYS A 266 -10.23 -8.07 -5.68
C LYS A 266 -9.68 -9.19 -4.82
N LEU A 267 -9.84 -9.07 -3.50
CA LEU A 267 -9.49 -10.10 -2.53
C LEU A 267 -10.73 -10.50 -1.75
N LYS A 268 -11.06 -11.79 -1.76
CA LYS A 268 -12.12 -12.33 -0.91
C LYS A 268 -11.53 -12.71 0.44
N ILE A 269 -12.07 -12.15 1.52
CA ILE A 269 -11.58 -12.38 2.88
C ILE A 269 -12.69 -13.01 3.69
N ILE A 270 -12.37 -14.10 4.37
CA ILE A 270 -13.27 -14.80 5.28
C ILE A 270 -12.57 -15.00 6.63
N SER A 271 -13.31 -14.75 7.70
CA SER A 271 -12.84 -15.00 9.06
C SER A 271 -13.98 -15.50 9.92
N THR A 272 -13.68 -16.44 10.81
CA THR A 272 -14.66 -17.05 11.71
C THR A 272 -14.12 -17.03 13.13
N THR A 273 -14.97 -16.68 14.10
CA THR A 273 -14.62 -16.62 15.52
C THR A 273 -15.76 -17.19 16.37
N PRO A 274 -15.49 -17.86 17.50
CA PRO A 274 -16.53 -18.31 18.42
C PRO A 274 -17.22 -17.11 19.10
N ILE A 275 -18.52 -17.26 19.37
CA ILE A 275 -19.31 -16.32 20.17
C ILE A 275 -19.27 -16.80 21.62
N GLU A 276 -18.62 -16.03 22.50
CA GLU A 276 -18.57 -16.34 23.95
C GLU A 276 -19.84 -15.84 24.64
N GLN A 277 -20.29 -16.58 25.68
CA GLN A 277 -21.41 -16.20 26.55
C GLN A 277 -21.01 -15.12 27.56
#